data_AF-A0A2N8UER3-F1
#
_entry.id   AF-A0A2N8UER3-F1
#
_cell.length_a   1.000
_cell.length_b   1.000
_cell.length_c   1.000
_cell.angle_alpha   90.00
_cell.angle_beta   90.00
_cell.angle_gamma   90.00
#
_symmetry.space_group_name_H-M   'P 1'
#
loop_
_entity.id
_entity.type
_entity.pdbx_description
1 polymer ?
#
loop_
_entity_poly.entity_id
_entity_poly.type
_entity_poly.pdbx_seq_one_letter_code
_entity_poly.pdbx_strand_id
1 'polypeptide(L)'
;MPTDTKRKADNDEPRADGSDYDSDGSEEPDFINVDFDFRAPEEIDFQALKRLLQQLFYTHNTKLDLSSLADNIVKTSTTQGVGTTIKIVDDEDQDPYAFVSAITLSSDKKQDSEAANSLTKYLLEVANKPSTKLVHDVIKSAASSTSTNAPVVAVLHERMVNMPPQVAPLLYKMLLEEVRASLSSTSATSPSHYLFFSRVFSADAFSDDEAMDEDDDDEPSGLAGARKRRAKLARREAKKAGAKKDAPKARAISDGMALSGVGSSDEELGLFHPEDIAISKFASHSLTYRFPPPPDASDSFEAPLFGRVALVPTEKMDALLQQIEADLSMPMQQ
;
A
#
# COMPACT_ATOMS: atom_id res chain seq x y z
N MET A 1 -7.74 -95.25 -16.88
CA MET A 1 -6.38 -94.87 -16.45
C MET A 1 -5.42 -95.80 -17.16
N PRO A 2 -4.38 -95.35 -17.88
CA PRO A 2 -3.64 -94.09 -17.71
C PRO A 2 -3.71 -93.14 -18.92
N THR A 3 -3.28 -91.91 -18.65
CA THR A 3 -3.06 -90.76 -19.52
C THR A 3 -1.88 -90.96 -20.45
N ASP A 4 -1.99 -90.49 -21.70
CA ASP A 4 -0.82 -90.04 -22.44
C ASP A 4 -1.14 -88.87 -23.39
N THR A 5 -0.13 -88.06 -23.58
CA THR A 5 -0.20 -86.64 -23.94
C THR A 5 0.33 -86.45 -25.36
N LYS A 6 -0.36 -85.72 -26.24
CA LYS A 6 0.19 -84.60 -27.05
C LYS A 6 -0.61 -84.25 -28.32
N ARG A 7 -0.85 -82.94 -28.42
CA ARG A 7 -0.80 -82.04 -29.60
C ARG A 7 -1.96 -82.11 -30.61
N LYS A 8 -2.87 -81.15 -30.46
CA LYS A 8 -3.48 -80.44 -31.58
C LYS A 8 -3.14 -78.95 -31.45
N ALA A 9 -2.65 -78.37 -32.54
CA ALA A 9 -2.50 -76.95 -32.74
C ALA A 9 -3.90 -76.34 -32.96
N ASP A 10 -4.20 -75.25 -32.27
CA ASP A 10 -5.39 -74.46 -32.51
C ASP A 10 -4.98 -73.03 -32.86
N ASN A 11 -5.74 -72.46 -33.80
CA ASN A 11 -5.52 -71.19 -34.47
C ASN A 11 -5.57 -70.02 -33.48
N ASP A 12 -4.51 -69.22 -33.46
CA ASP A 12 -4.48 -67.91 -32.83
C ASP A 12 -5.25 -66.90 -33.72
N GLU A 13 -6.53 -66.70 -33.43
CA GLU A 13 -7.20 -65.45 -33.79
C GLU A 13 -6.90 -64.42 -32.70
N PRO A 14 -6.32 -63.25 -33.01
CA PRO A 14 -6.09 -62.24 -32.01
C PRO A 14 -7.44 -61.67 -31.57
N ARG A 15 -7.85 -62.05 -30.36
CA ARG A 15 -8.91 -61.40 -29.61
C ARG A 15 -8.54 -59.92 -29.46
N ALA A 16 -9.46 -59.04 -29.84
CA ALA A 16 -9.37 -57.63 -29.55
C ALA A 16 -9.26 -57.47 -28.03
N ASP A 17 -8.03 -57.21 -27.59
CA ASP A 17 -7.67 -56.88 -26.22
C ASP A 17 -8.43 -55.61 -25.84
N GLY A 18 -9.31 -55.74 -24.86
CA GLY A 18 -10.02 -54.64 -24.25
C GLY A 18 -9.00 -53.75 -23.57
N SER A 19 -8.51 -52.76 -24.29
CA SER A 19 -7.80 -51.65 -23.69
C SER A 19 -8.81 -50.79 -22.94
N ASP A 20 -9.04 -51.14 -21.68
CA ASP A 20 -9.40 -50.16 -20.64
C ASP A 20 -8.23 -49.17 -20.55
N TYR A 21 -8.20 -48.22 -21.48
CA TYR A 21 -7.60 -46.93 -21.23
C TYR A 21 -8.58 -46.21 -20.31
N ASP A 22 -8.53 -46.58 -19.03
CA ASP A 22 -9.08 -45.77 -17.96
C ASP A 22 -8.52 -44.37 -18.18
N SER A 23 -9.44 -43.46 -18.48
CA SER A 23 -9.17 -42.09 -18.88
C SER A 23 -8.38 -41.45 -17.75
N ASP A 24 -7.05 -41.34 -17.92
CA ASP A 24 -6.19 -40.54 -17.07
C ASP A 24 -6.86 -39.19 -16.90
N GLY A 25 -7.35 -38.97 -15.67
CA GLY A 25 -8.18 -37.85 -15.32
C GLY A 25 -7.43 -36.60 -15.71
N SER A 26 -7.97 -35.85 -16.65
CA SER A 26 -7.65 -34.44 -16.77
C SER A 26 -7.94 -33.83 -15.40
N GLU A 27 -6.90 -33.68 -14.57
CA GLU A 27 -6.92 -32.74 -13.47
C GLU A 27 -7.18 -31.38 -14.13
N GLU A 28 -8.46 -31.04 -14.30
CA GLU A 28 -8.87 -29.69 -14.62
C GLU A 28 -8.16 -28.81 -13.59
N PRO A 29 -7.42 -27.77 -14.00
CA PRO A 29 -6.79 -26.90 -13.04
C PRO A 29 -7.87 -26.40 -12.08
N ASP A 30 -7.73 -26.69 -10.79
CA ASP A 30 -8.68 -26.25 -9.78
C ASP A 30 -8.76 -24.72 -9.85
N PHE A 31 -9.84 -24.22 -10.45
CA PHE A 31 -10.07 -22.79 -10.58
C PHE A 31 -10.44 -22.25 -9.21
N ILE A 32 -9.50 -21.54 -8.58
CA ILE A 32 -9.76 -20.80 -7.36
C ILE A 32 -10.48 -19.51 -7.75
N ASN A 33 -11.80 -19.50 -7.56
CA ASN A 33 -12.60 -18.28 -7.69
C ASN A 33 -12.47 -17.49 -6.39
N VAL A 34 -12.00 -16.25 -6.50
CA VAL A 34 -11.91 -15.32 -5.36
C VAL A 34 -12.97 -14.24 -5.57
N ASP A 35 -14.00 -14.26 -4.73
CA ASP A 35 -15.06 -13.27 -4.74
C ASP A 35 -14.83 -12.21 -3.65
N PHE A 36 -14.94 -10.94 -4.03
CA PHE A 36 -14.81 -9.81 -3.13
C PHE A 36 -16.19 -9.35 -2.65
N ASP A 37 -16.39 -9.39 -1.34
CA ASP A 37 -17.60 -8.89 -0.69
C ASP A 37 -17.34 -7.53 -0.04
N PHE A 38 -18.17 -6.55 -0.37
CA PHE A 38 -18.08 -5.18 0.12
C PHE A 38 -19.07 -5.01 1.27
N ARG A 39 -18.54 -4.82 2.48
CA ARG A 39 -19.35 -4.71 3.71
C ARG A 39 -19.07 -3.41 4.44
N ALA A 40 -20.01 -2.98 5.26
CA ALA A 40 -19.74 -1.90 6.20
C ALA A 40 -18.78 -2.40 7.29
N PRO A 41 -17.82 -1.57 7.78
CA PRO A 41 -16.97 -1.94 8.91
C PRO A 41 -17.78 -2.33 10.15
N GLU A 42 -17.42 -3.45 10.78
CA GLU A 42 -18.07 -4.00 11.98
C GLU A 42 -17.11 -4.08 13.18
N GLU A 43 -17.62 -4.32 14.39
CA GLU A 43 -16.79 -4.45 15.60
C GLU A 43 -15.76 -5.59 15.50
N ILE A 44 -16.10 -6.68 14.81
CA ILE A 44 -15.20 -7.80 14.55
C ILE A 44 -13.97 -7.39 13.72
N ASP A 45 -14.09 -6.33 12.91
CA ASP A 45 -13.03 -5.85 12.01
C ASP A 45 -11.94 -5.04 12.74
N PHE A 46 -12.16 -4.67 14.00
CA PHE A 46 -11.30 -3.75 14.75
C PHE A 46 -9.81 -4.10 14.66
N GLN A 47 -9.47 -5.38 14.84
CA GLN A 47 -8.09 -5.83 14.88
C GLN A 47 -7.42 -5.76 13.50
N ALA A 48 -8.14 -6.14 12.44
CA ALA A 48 -7.67 -6.06 11.07
C ALA A 48 -7.54 -4.62 10.58
N LEU A 49 -8.52 -3.76 10.90
CA LEU A 49 -8.45 -2.32 10.63
C LEU A 49 -7.25 -1.69 11.30
N LYS A 50 -6.98 -2.04 12.56
CA LYS A 50 -5.79 -1.56 13.28
C LYS A 50 -4.50 -2.01 12.61
N ARG A 51 -4.42 -3.24 12.08
CA ARG A 51 -3.27 -3.73 11.31
C ARG A 51 -3.09 -2.98 9.98
N LEU A 52 -4.17 -2.73 9.25
CA LEU A 52 -4.13 -1.94 8.01
C LEU A 52 -3.72 -0.49 8.31
N LEU A 53 -4.18 0.12 9.40
CA LEU A 53 -3.71 1.43 9.85
C LEU A 53 -2.24 1.43 10.25
N GLN A 54 -1.75 0.38 10.91
CA GLN A 54 -0.32 0.21 11.21
C GLN A 54 0.51 0.18 9.93
N GLN A 55 0.04 -0.56 8.93
CA GLN A 55 0.63 -0.59 7.60
C GLN A 55 0.63 0.83 6.97
N LEU A 56 -0.52 1.51 6.94
CA LEU A 56 -0.69 2.84 6.36
C LEU A 56 0.24 3.90 6.96
N PHE A 57 0.40 3.93 8.29
CA PHE A 57 1.26 4.92 8.96
C PHE A 57 2.70 4.45 9.17
N TYR A 58 3.02 3.20 8.83
CA TYR A 58 4.36 2.61 8.87
C TYR A 58 5.09 2.93 10.20
N THR A 59 6.33 3.41 10.21
CA THR A 59 7.07 3.69 11.46
C THR A 59 6.48 4.84 12.29
N HIS A 60 5.60 5.66 11.71
CA HIS A 60 4.84 6.67 12.44
C HIS A 60 3.58 6.13 13.14
N ASN A 61 3.26 4.83 13.01
CA ASN A 61 2.11 4.22 13.66
C ASN A 61 2.08 4.48 15.20
N THR A 62 3.26 4.60 15.83
CA THR A 62 3.41 4.88 17.26
C THR A 62 3.13 6.33 17.67
N LYS A 63 3.04 7.25 16.70
CA LYS A 63 2.70 8.66 16.94
C LYS A 63 1.19 8.91 17.01
N LEU A 64 0.40 7.91 16.62
CA LEU A 64 -1.05 7.96 16.53
C LEU A 64 -1.67 6.97 17.50
N ASP A 65 -2.90 7.25 17.93
CA ASP A 65 -3.71 6.23 18.60
C ASP A 65 -4.50 5.45 17.54
N LEU A 66 -3.89 4.35 17.09
CA LEU A 66 -4.48 3.49 16.07
C LEU A 66 -5.72 2.74 16.58
N SER A 67 -5.81 2.53 17.90
CA SER A 67 -6.97 1.86 18.50
C SER A 67 -8.16 2.81 18.42
N SER A 68 -7.99 4.06 18.84
CA SER A 68 -9.03 5.08 18.69
C SER A 68 -9.41 5.31 17.22
N LEU A 69 -8.45 5.26 16.28
CA LEU A 69 -8.75 5.37 14.84
C LEU A 69 -9.58 4.19 14.33
N ALA A 70 -9.23 2.95 14.69
CA ALA A 70 -10.00 1.77 14.31
C ALA A 70 -11.42 1.80 14.90
N ASP A 71 -11.55 2.14 16.19
CA ASP A 71 -12.86 2.33 16.84
C ASP A 71 -13.68 3.42 16.16
N ASN A 72 -13.02 4.52 15.75
CA ASN A 72 -13.70 5.60 15.04
C ASN A 72 -14.20 5.17 13.67
N ILE A 73 -13.46 4.35 12.93
CA ILE A 73 -13.90 3.79 11.64
C ILE A 73 -15.18 2.96 11.83
N VAL A 74 -15.18 2.04 12.79
CA VAL A 74 -16.35 1.19 13.10
C VAL A 74 -17.55 2.04 13.57
N LYS A 75 -17.30 3.01 14.46
CA LYS A 75 -18.34 3.93 14.94
C LYS A 75 -18.92 4.79 13.81
N THR A 76 -18.08 5.28 12.92
CA THR A 76 -18.48 6.12 11.78
C THR A 76 -19.33 5.31 10.80
N SER A 77 -18.97 4.06 10.53
CA SER A 77 -19.81 3.09 9.81
C SER A 77 -21.20 2.94 10.45
N THR A 78 -21.28 2.59 11.74
CA THR A 78 -22.56 2.33 12.42
C THR A 78 -23.44 3.58 12.61
N THR A 79 -22.84 4.74 12.85
CA THR A 79 -23.59 5.97 13.19
C THR A 79 -23.88 6.87 12.00
N GLN A 80 -22.99 6.91 11.03
CA GLN A 80 -23.07 7.80 9.86
C GLN A 80 -23.27 7.04 8.55
N GLY A 81 -23.12 5.72 8.55
CA GLY A 81 -23.18 4.91 7.33
C GLY A 81 -22.01 5.20 6.39
N VAL A 82 -20.83 5.52 6.94
CA VAL A 82 -19.65 5.91 6.15
C VAL A 82 -18.50 4.93 6.39
N GLY A 83 -17.99 4.36 5.30
CA GLY A 83 -16.87 3.44 5.25
C GLY A 83 -17.27 2.08 4.69
N THR A 84 -16.34 1.45 3.99
CA THR A 84 -16.51 0.13 3.42
C THR A 84 -15.25 -0.71 3.63
N THR A 85 -15.42 -1.99 3.91
CA THR A 85 -14.37 -3.00 3.95
C THR A 85 -14.55 -4.01 2.82
N ILE A 86 -13.46 -4.62 2.37
CA ILE A 86 -13.49 -5.74 1.43
C ILE A 86 -13.06 -7.01 2.15
N LYS A 87 -13.91 -8.02 2.10
CA LYS A 87 -13.66 -9.37 2.62
C LYS A 87 -13.69 -10.36 1.46
N ILE A 88 -12.98 -11.48 1.63
CA ILE A 88 -13.06 -12.59 0.68
C ILE A 88 -14.19 -13.53 1.12
N VAL A 89 -15.05 -13.90 0.19
CA VAL A 89 -16.12 -14.87 0.45
C VAL A 89 -15.49 -16.22 0.83
N ASP A 90 -16.07 -16.91 1.82
CA ASP A 90 -15.60 -18.19 2.35
C ASP A 90 -14.21 -18.18 3.03
N ASP A 91 -13.63 -17.02 3.31
CA ASP A 91 -12.42 -16.91 4.13
C ASP A 91 -12.72 -17.23 5.60
N GLU A 92 -11.92 -18.10 6.24
CA GLU A 92 -12.17 -18.56 7.61
C GLU A 92 -12.01 -17.42 8.63
N ASP A 93 -11.06 -16.51 8.38
CA ASP A 93 -10.72 -15.43 9.30
C ASP A 93 -11.75 -14.28 9.26
N GLN A 94 -12.52 -14.15 8.17
CA GLN A 94 -13.48 -13.05 7.92
C GLN A 94 -12.90 -11.65 8.13
N ASP A 95 -11.57 -11.53 8.05
CA ASP A 95 -10.82 -10.29 8.24
C ASP A 95 -10.89 -9.44 6.95
N PRO A 96 -11.04 -8.11 7.06
CA PRO A 96 -10.96 -7.23 5.90
C PRO A 96 -9.54 -7.16 5.32
N TYR A 97 -9.45 -7.30 3.99
CA TYR A 97 -8.22 -7.17 3.20
C TYR A 97 -8.00 -5.75 2.68
N ALA A 98 -9.06 -4.95 2.64
CA ALA A 98 -9.02 -3.54 2.30
C ALA A 98 -10.08 -2.78 3.08
N PHE A 99 -9.85 -1.49 3.30
CA PHE A 99 -10.87 -0.61 3.83
C PHE A 99 -10.73 0.80 3.25
N VAL A 100 -11.86 1.49 3.18
CA VAL A 100 -11.94 2.92 2.98
C VAL A 100 -12.83 3.52 4.05
N SER A 101 -12.43 4.65 4.62
CA SER A 101 -13.24 5.41 5.57
C SER A 101 -12.89 6.89 5.53
N ALA A 102 -13.70 7.71 6.19
CA ALA A 102 -13.52 9.15 6.25
C ALA A 102 -13.62 9.64 7.70
N ILE A 103 -12.73 10.56 8.05
CA ILE A 103 -12.72 11.21 9.36
C ILE A 103 -12.63 12.72 9.18
N THR A 104 -13.57 13.44 9.78
CA THR A 104 -13.53 14.91 9.75
C THR A 104 -12.47 15.41 10.73
N LEU A 105 -11.53 16.22 10.25
CA LEU A 105 -10.47 16.78 11.11
C LEU A 105 -11.06 17.73 12.14
N SER A 106 -10.56 17.64 13.37
CA SER A 106 -11.05 18.44 14.49
C SER A 106 -9.95 18.61 15.55
N SER A 107 -10.06 19.68 16.32
CA SER A 107 -9.28 19.92 17.55
C SER A 107 -10.19 20.10 18.77
N ASP A 108 -11.44 19.62 18.69
CA ASP A 108 -12.40 19.65 19.79
C ASP A 108 -11.94 18.74 20.94
N LYS A 109 -12.08 19.18 22.19
CA LYS A 109 -11.74 18.32 23.36
C LYS A 109 -12.86 17.33 23.73
N LYS A 110 -13.76 17.00 22.82
CA LYS A 110 -14.87 16.07 23.10
C LYS A 110 -14.35 14.64 23.11
N GLN A 111 -14.88 13.82 24.01
CA GLN A 111 -14.48 12.42 24.17
C GLN A 111 -14.64 11.61 22.87
N ASP A 112 -15.62 11.97 22.04
CA ASP A 112 -15.88 11.32 20.75
C ASP A 112 -14.94 11.73 19.61
N SER A 113 -14.00 12.65 19.86
CA SER A 113 -13.11 13.22 18.83
C SER A 113 -11.63 12.87 19.01
N GLU A 114 -11.31 11.93 19.91
CA GLU A 114 -9.92 11.53 20.19
C GLU A 114 -9.16 11.08 18.94
N ALA A 115 -9.77 10.24 18.11
CA ALA A 115 -9.21 9.81 16.82
C ALA A 115 -8.91 10.99 15.88
N ALA A 116 -9.88 11.91 15.72
CA ALA A 116 -9.76 13.07 14.86
C ALA A 116 -8.67 14.04 15.37
N ASN A 117 -8.59 14.22 16.70
CA ASN A 117 -7.56 15.04 17.34
C ASN A 117 -6.17 14.44 17.18
N SER A 118 -6.05 13.12 17.38
CA SER A 118 -4.79 12.38 17.23
C SER A 118 -4.26 12.50 15.81
N LEU A 119 -5.12 12.26 14.81
CA LEU A 119 -4.79 12.43 13.40
C LEU A 119 -4.45 13.88 13.05
N THR A 120 -5.25 14.85 13.50
CA THR A 120 -5.01 16.28 13.24
C THR A 120 -3.66 16.72 13.82
N LYS A 121 -3.35 16.32 15.06
CA LYS A 121 -2.08 16.63 15.71
C LYS A 121 -0.90 16.06 14.93
N TYR A 122 -1.01 14.80 14.52
CA TYR A 122 0.00 14.15 13.69
C TYR A 122 0.22 14.87 12.35
N LEU A 123 -0.86 15.19 11.64
CA LEU A 123 -0.79 15.89 10.36
C LEU A 123 -0.17 17.30 10.50
N LEU A 124 -0.47 18.03 11.57
CA LEU A 124 0.16 19.31 11.87
C LEU A 124 1.65 19.18 12.20
N GLU A 125 2.06 18.11 12.92
CA GLU A 125 3.46 17.83 13.23
C GLU A 125 4.28 17.59 11.95
N VAL A 126 3.79 16.75 11.04
CA VAL A 126 4.49 16.46 9.78
C VAL A 126 4.50 17.65 8.82
N ALA A 127 3.50 18.54 8.91
CA ALA A 127 3.39 19.74 8.08
C ALA A 127 4.10 20.98 8.65
N ASN A 128 4.80 20.88 9.79
CA ASN A 128 5.41 22.02 10.50
C ASN A 128 6.65 22.63 9.81
N LYS A 129 6.93 22.30 8.55
CA LYS A 129 8.06 22.85 7.79
C LYS A 129 7.64 24.09 6.99
N PRO A 130 8.52 25.08 6.78
CA PRO A 130 8.19 26.29 6.01
C PRO A 130 7.72 26.00 4.58
N SER A 131 8.26 24.97 3.94
CA SER A 131 7.89 24.52 2.59
C SER A 131 6.48 23.93 2.51
N THR A 132 5.90 23.50 3.64
CA THR A 132 4.59 22.84 3.72
C THR A 132 3.57 23.68 4.45
N LYS A 133 3.85 24.99 4.59
CA LYS A 133 3.03 25.95 5.30
C LYS A 133 1.59 25.98 4.80
N LEU A 134 1.37 25.87 3.48
CA LEU A 134 0.02 25.88 2.90
C LEU A 134 -0.83 24.70 3.39
N VAL A 135 -0.26 23.48 3.39
CA VAL A 135 -0.93 22.27 3.92
C VAL A 135 -1.22 22.45 5.40
N HIS A 136 -0.24 22.91 6.17
CA HIS A 136 -0.40 23.17 7.60
C HIS A 136 -1.51 24.18 7.91
N ASP A 137 -1.55 25.30 7.18
CA ASP A 137 -2.52 26.37 7.40
C ASP A 137 -3.95 25.93 7.06
N VAL A 138 -4.14 25.13 5.99
CA VAL A 138 -5.44 24.53 5.65
C VAL A 138 -5.92 23.60 6.76
N ILE A 139 -5.06 22.67 7.21
CA ILE A 139 -5.41 21.72 8.28
C ILE A 139 -5.73 22.46 9.58
N LYS A 140 -4.89 23.42 9.97
CA LYS A 140 -5.07 24.20 11.20
C LYS A 140 -6.34 25.05 11.17
N SER A 141 -6.66 25.65 10.03
CA SER A 141 -7.87 26.46 9.85
C SER A 141 -9.13 25.60 9.92
N ALA A 142 -9.11 24.41 9.32
CA ALA A 142 -10.25 23.49 9.30
C ALA A 142 -10.50 22.82 10.65
N ALA A 143 -9.46 22.48 11.40
CA ALA A 143 -9.59 21.79 12.68
C ALA A 143 -9.95 22.71 13.86
N SER A 144 -9.87 24.04 13.69
CA SER A 144 -10.16 24.98 14.77
C SER A 144 -11.64 25.00 15.13
N SER A 145 -11.95 24.78 16.41
CA SER A 145 -13.33 24.70 16.94
C SER A 145 -14.13 26.00 16.87
N THR A 146 -13.45 27.13 16.66
CA THR A 146 -14.07 28.47 16.49
C THR A 146 -14.15 28.89 15.03
N SER A 147 -13.72 28.02 14.11
CA SER A 147 -13.70 28.28 12.68
C SER A 147 -15.11 28.19 12.11
N THR A 148 -15.52 29.20 11.34
CA THR A 148 -16.68 29.11 10.45
C THR A 148 -16.32 28.52 9.09
N ASN A 149 -15.06 28.11 8.90
CA ASN A 149 -14.60 27.57 7.64
C ASN A 149 -15.15 26.16 7.41
N ALA A 150 -15.30 25.81 6.13
CA ALA A 150 -15.74 24.49 5.73
C ALA A 150 -14.72 23.42 6.19
N PRO A 151 -15.21 22.26 6.70
CA PRO A 151 -14.36 21.24 7.28
C PRO A 151 -13.43 20.61 6.25
N VAL A 152 -12.40 19.91 6.74
CA VAL A 152 -11.56 19.02 5.93
C VAL A 152 -11.85 17.59 6.36
N VAL A 153 -12.14 16.74 5.37
CA VAL A 153 -12.41 15.32 5.58
C VAL A 153 -11.17 14.55 5.16
N ALA A 154 -10.51 13.88 6.09
CA ALA A 154 -9.42 12.98 5.78
C ALA A 154 -9.96 11.62 5.35
N VAL A 155 -9.49 11.15 4.20
CA VAL A 155 -9.81 9.84 3.63
C VAL A 155 -8.70 8.89 4.04
N LEU A 156 -9.08 7.81 4.73
CA LEU A 156 -8.20 6.72 5.11
C LEU A 156 -8.51 5.54 4.22
N HIS A 157 -7.54 5.13 3.41
CA HIS A 157 -7.65 4.00 2.51
C HIS A 157 -6.35 3.19 2.58
N GLU A 158 -6.48 1.89 2.79
CA GLU A 158 -5.35 0.95 2.72
C GLU A 158 -5.89 -0.43 2.35
N ARG A 159 -5.05 -1.20 1.65
CA ARG A 159 -5.33 -2.58 1.25
C ARG A 159 -4.08 -3.43 1.35
N MET A 160 -4.26 -4.73 1.46
CA MET A 160 -3.13 -5.66 1.31
C MET A 160 -2.54 -5.52 -0.10
N VAL A 161 -1.21 -5.60 -0.22
CA VAL A 161 -0.49 -5.34 -1.49
C VAL A 161 -0.84 -6.31 -2.61
N ASN A 162 -1.37 -7.49 -2.26
CA ASN A 162 -1.86 -8.51 -3.19
C ASN A 162 -3.28 -8.25 -3.70
N MET A 163 -4.00 -7.26 -3.14
CA MET A 163 -5.33 -6.90 -3.62
C MET A 163 -5.26 -6.13 -4.94
N PRO A 164 -6.09 -6.50 -5.93
CA PRO A 164 -6.10 -5.85 -7.23
C PRO A 164 -6.45 -4.36 -7.08
N PRO A 165 -5.73 -3.43 -7.74
CA PRO A 165 -6.03 -2.00 -7.65
C PRO A 165 -7.43 -1.65 -8.21
N GLN A 166 -8.03 -2.51 -9.02
CA GLN A 166 -9.37 -2.35 -9.60
C GLN A 166 -10.49 -2.24 -8.56
N VAL A 167 -10.24 -2.57 -7.30
CA VAL A 167 -11.23 -2.36 -6.22
C VAL A 167 -11.34 -0.90 -5.78
N ALA A 168 -10.28 -0.10 -5.96
CA ALA A 168 -10.21 1.27 -5.48
C ALA A 168 -11.28 2.21 -6.08
N PRO A 169 -11.58 2.20 -7.40
CA PRO A 169 -12.61 3.05 -7.98
C PRO A 169 -13.97 2.88 -7.30
N LEU A 170 -14.38 1.63 -7.06
CA LEU A 170 -15.66 1.33 -6.42
C LEU A 170 -15.67 1.78 -4.95
N LEU A 171 -14.58 1.52 -4.22
CA LEU A 171 -14.43 1.99 -2.83
C LEU A 171 -14.57 3.51 -2.71
N TYR A 172 -13.86 4.28 -3.54
CA TYR A 172 -13.94 5.74 -3.48
C TYR A 172 -15.31 6.28 -3.92
N LYS A 173 -15.95 5.62 -4.88
CA LYS A 173 -17.32 5.97 -5.30
C LYS A 173 -18.32 5.80 -4.15
N MET A 174 -18.31 4.62 -3.51
CA MET A 174 -19.16 4.35 -2.34
C MET A 174 -18.89 5.34 -1.22
N LEU A 175 -17.61 5.55 -0.86
CA LEU A 175 -17.24 6.51 0.17
C LEU A 175 -17.80 7.91 -0.12
N LEU A 176 -17.68 8.40 -1.35
CA LEU A 176 -18.15 9.75 -1.68
C LEU A 176 -19.68 9.85 -1.58
N GLU A 177 -20.40 8.83 -2.03
CA GLU A 177 -21.86 8.74 -1.92
C GLU A 177 -22.30 8.70 -0.44
N GLU A 178 -21.66 7.87 0.38
CA GLU A 178 -21.89 7.74 1.81
C GLU A 178 -21.63 9.05 2.57
N VAL A 179 -20.49 9.71 2.30
CA VAL A 179 -20.16 11.01 2.91
C VAL A 179 -21.21 12.05 2.53
N ARG A 180 -21.64 12.11 1.26
CA ARG A 180 -22.69 13.04 0.82
C ARG A 180 -24.04 12.76 1.48
N ALA A 181 -24.39 11.48 1.62
CA ALA A 181 -25.62 11.06 2.30
C ALA A 181 -25.60 11.46 3.78
N SER A 182 -24.49 11.22 4.47
CA SER A 182 -24.28 11.57 5.89
C SER A 182 -24.32 13.08 6.14
N LEU A 183 -23.71 13.87 5.25
CA LEU A 183 -23.79 15.34 5.31
C LEU A 183 -25.23 15.83 5.14
N SER A 184 -25.99 15.22 4.23
CA SER A 184 -27.39 15.56 3.96
C SER A 184 -28.30 15.19 5.13
N SER A 185 -28.11 14.02 5.76
CA SER A 185 -28.90 13.58 6.92
C SER A 185 -28.61 14.43 8.17
N THR A 186 -27.37 14.89 8.32
CA THR A 186 -26.92 15.66 9.50
C THR A 186 -27.07 17.18 9.27
N SER A 187 -27.46 17.64 8.08
CA SER A 187 -27.44 19.06 7.68
C SER A 187 -26.09 19.73 7.94
N ALA A 188 -25.01 18.98 7.74
CA ALA A 188 -23.65 19.45 7.97
C ALA A 188 -23.12 20.21 6.75
N THR A 189 -22.20 21.16 6.98
CA THR A 189 -21.56 21.93 5.91
C THR A 189 -20.71 21.02 5.03
N SER A 190 -20.77 21.23 3.71
CA SER A 190 -19.90 20.55 2.76
C SER A 190 -18.42 20.80 3.07
N PRO A 191 -17.54 19.80 2.93
CA PRO A 191 -16.12 20.00 3.13
C PRO A 191 -15.53 20.98 2.11
N SER A 192 -14.42 21.61 2.48
CA SER A 192 -13.61 22.39 1.54
C SER A 192 -12.65 21.50 0.75
N HIS A 193 -12.05 20.53 1.44
CA HIS A 193 -11.07 19.62 0.89
C HIS A 193 -11.25 18.21 1.43
N TYR A 194 -10.90 17.24 0.61
CA TYR A 194 -10.57 15.89 1.01
C TYR A 194 -9.06 15.77 1.16
N LEU A 195 -8.60 15.26 2.30
CA LEU A 195 -7.19 14.99 2.57
C LEU A 195 -6.93 13.50 2.37
N PHE A 196 -6.14 13.13 1.38
CA PHE A 196 -5.69 11.76 1.17
C PHE A 196 -4.33 11.58 1.83
N PHE A 197 -4.20 10.46 2.55
CA PHE A 197 -2.93 10.02 3.09
C PHE A 197 -2.54 8.70 2.43
N SER A 198 -1.32 8.62 1.91
CA SER A 198 -0.81 7.42 1.27
C SER A 198 0.68 7.22 1.56
N ARG A 199 1.16 6.02 1.20
CA ARG A 199 2.57 5.66 1.28
C ARG A 199 3.15 5.53 -0.11
N VAL A 200 4.38 5.98 -0.28
CA VAL A 200 5.18 5.82 -1.51
C VAL A 200 6.58 5.36 -1.13
N PHE A 201 7.29 4.72 -2.06
CA PHE A 201 8.63 4.17 -1.83
C PHE A 201 9.64 4.75 -2.82
N SER A 202 10.93 4.69 -2.51
CA SER A 202 11.99 5.09 -3.46
C SER A 202 12.13 4.02 -4.56
N ALA A 203 11.92 4.41 -5.83
CA ALA A 203 12.09 3.52 -6.98
C ALA A 203 13.57 3.17 -7.22
N ASP A 204 14.49 4.09 -6.90
CA ASP A 204 15.93 3.88 -7.01
C ASP A 204 16.44 2.65 -6.25
N ALA A 205 15.79 2.31 -5.13
CA ALA A 205 16.13 1.13 -4.34
C ALA A 205 15.92 -0.20 -5.10
N PHE A 206 15.18 -0.16 -6.21
CA PHE A 206 14.88 -1.30 -7.08
C PHE A 206 15.43 -1.12 -8.49
N SER A 207 16.20 -0.06 -8.76
CA SER A 207 16.86 0.12 -10.05
C SER A 207 18.07 -0.82 -10.15
N ASP A 208 18.16 -1.59 -11.24
CA ASP A 208 19.18 -2.63 -11.50
C ASP A 208 20.64 -2.11 -11.52
N ASP A 209 20.87 -0.81 -11.33
CA ASP A 209 22.21 -0.20 -11.30
C ASP A 209 23.05 -0.66 -10.08
N GLU A 210 22.45 -1.27 -9.05
CA GLU A 210 23.19 -1.90 -7.93
C GLU A 210 23.45 -3.41 -8.15
N ALA A 211 22.86 -4.04 -9.19
CA ALA A 211 23.03 -5.46 -9.48
C ALA A 211 24.17 -5.77 -10.49
N MET A 212 24.79 -4.73 -11.06
CA MET A 212 25.93 -4.85 -11.98
C MET A 212 27.25 -4.45 -11.29
N ASP A 213 27.54 -4.99 -10.10
CA ASP A 213 28.95 -5.26 -9.77
C ASP A 213 29.33 -6.46 -10.64
N GLU A 214 29.67 -6.19 -11.91
CA GLU A 214 30.14 -7.17 -12.88
C GLU A 214 31.09 -8.17 -12.18
N ASP A 215 30.65 -9.42 -12.07
CA ASP A 215 31.53 -10.57 -11.98
C ASP A 215 32.35 -10.59 -13.28
N ASP A 216 33.40 -9.76 -13.27
CA ASP A 216 34.41 -9.71 -14.32
C ASP A 216 35.25 -10.99 -14.18
N ASP A 217 34.73 -12.08 -14.74
CA ASP A 217 35.20 -13.48 -14.69
C ASP A 217 36.57 -13.70 -15.38
N ASP A 218 37.31 -12.63 -15.66
CA ASP A 218 38.64 -12.64 -16.27
C ASP A 218 39.73 -12.10 -15.32
N GLU A 219 39.91 -12.73 -14.14
CA GLU A 219 41.11 -12.48 -13.33
C GLU A 219 42.33 -13.30 -13.82
N PRO A 220 43.44 -12.67 -14.26
CA PRO A 220 44.63 -13.42 -14.66
C PRO A 220 45.28 -14.12 -13.46
N SER A 221 45.55 -15.42 -13.60
CA SER A 221 46.15 -16.25 -12.56
C SER A 221 47.65 -15.96 -12.35
N GLY A 222 48.18 -16.28 -11.16
CA GLY A 222 49.58 -16.09 -10.79
C GLY A 222 49.84 -14.85 -9.91
N LEU A 223 51.12 -14.45 -9.77
CA LEU A 223 51.54 -13.37 -8.87
C LEU A 223 50.87 -12.01 -9.18
N ALA A 224 50.45 -11.79 -10.43
CA ALA A 224 49.73 -10.58 -10.83
C ALA A 224 48.30 -10.54 -10.25
N GLY A 225 47.55 -11.65 -10.34
CA GLY A 225 46.23 -11.80 -9.71
C GLY A 225 46.31 -11.74 -8.18
N ALA A 226 47.33 -12.35 -7.58
CA ALA A 226 47.57 -12.27 -6.14
C ALA A 226 47.83 -10.82 -5.66
N ARG A 227 48.55 -10.02 -6.44
CA ARG A 227 48.79 -8.59 -6.13
C ARG A 227 47.51 -7.76 -6.29
N LYS A 228 46.69 -8.01 -7.31
CA LYS A 228 45.42 -7.30 -7.54
C LYS A 228 44.39 -7.64 -6.45
N ARG A 229 44.27 -8.90 -6.04
CA ARG A 229 43.44 -9.33 -4.90
C ARG A 229 43.90 -8.74 -3.57
N ARG A 230 45.22 -8.69 -3.33
CA ARG A 230 45.78 -8.07 -2.11
C ARG A 230 45.59 -6.56 -2.09
N ALA A 231 45.61 -5.90 -3.24
CA ALA A 231 45.27 -4.48 -3.38
C ALA A 231 43.76 -4.23 -3.21
N LYS A 232 42.88 -5.12 -3.70
CA LYS A 232 41.42 -5.05 -3.51
C LYS A 232 41.07 -5.23 -2.02
N LEU A 233 41.70 -6.19 -1.34
CA LEU A 233 41.58 -6.40 0.11
C LEU A 233 42.12 -5.22 0.92
N ALA A 234 43.30 -4.69 0.59
CA ALA A 234 43.85 -3.51 1.25
C ALA A 234 43.00 -2.25 1.04
N ARG A 235 42.36 -2.08 -0.13
CA ARG A 235 41.40 -1.01 -0.41
C ARG A 235 40.09 -1.21 0.36
N ARG A 236 39.65 -2.46 0.55
CA ARG A 236 38.49 -2.82 1.38
C ARG A 236 38.76 -2.61 2.87
N GLU A 237 39.95 -2.96 3.36
CA GLU A 237 40.41 -2.71 4.73
C GLU A 237 40.65 -1.22 4.99
N ALA A 238 41.19 -0.47 4.03
CA ALA A 238 41.30 0.99 4.13
C ALA A 238 39.93 1.68 4.14
N LYS A 239 38.95 1.20 3.34
CA LYS A 239 37.54 1.62 3.45
C LYS A 239 36.96 1.26 4.82
N LYS A 240 37.25 0.07 5.37
CA LYS A 240 36.78 -0.37 6.71
C LYS A 240 37.44 0.38 7.88
N ALA A 241 38.71 0.75 7.75
CA ALA A 241 39.47 1.50 8.76
C ALA A 241 39.15 3.00 8.71
N GLY A 242 38.86 3.55 7.53
CA GLY A 242 38.26 4.89 7.37
C GLY A 242 36.80 4.95 7.83
N ALA A 243 36.07 3.83 7.75
CA ALA A 243 34.66 3.71 8.17
C ALA A 243 34.42 3.61 9.69
N LYS A 244 35.46 3.68 10.55
CA LYS A 244 35.24 3.88 11.99
C LYS A 244 34.75 5.29 12.34
N LYS A 245 34.61 6.19 11.35
CA LYS A 245 33.92 7.49 11.50
C LYS A 245 32.73 7.73 10.57
N ASP A 246 32.43 6.80 9.66
CA ASP A 246 31.26 6.88 8.79
C ASP A 246 30.75 5.44 8.54
N ALA A 247 29.69 5.06 9.25
CA ALA A 247 28.82 3.94 8.91
C ALA A 247 28.24 4.14 7.49
N PRO A 248 27.76 3.09 6.79
CA PRO A 248 27.46 3.19 5.36
C PRO A 248 26.41 4.26 5.13
N LYS A 249 26.85 5.37 4.51
CA LYS A 249 25.95 6.39 3.97
C LYS A 249 25.25 5.75 2.78
N ALA A 250 24.08 5.16 3.02
CA ALA A 250 22.93 5.45 2.17
C ALA A 250 23.03 6.95 1.84
N ARG A 251 23.02 7.32 0.56
CA ARG A 251 23.03 8.74 0.17
C ARG A 251 22.04 9.45 1.08
N ALA A 252 22.57 10.36 1.91
CA ALA A 252 21.78 11.10 2.86
C ALA A 252 20.89 12.05 2.04
N ILE A 253 19.73 11.57 1.62
CA ILE A 253 18.61 12.43 1.30
C ILE A 253 18.27 13.07 2.64
N SER A 254 18.75 14.30 2.83
CA SER A 254 18.57 15.06 4.06
C SER A 254 17.12 15.02 4.51
N ASP A 255 16.86 14.96 5.81
CA ASP A 255 15.55 15.05 6.47
C ASP A 255 14.77 16.37 6.18
N GLY A 256 15.16 17.11 5.16
CA GLY A 256 14.73 18.48 4.86
C GLY A 256 14.05 18.68 3.50
N MET A 257 14.05 17.74 2.57
CA MET A 257 13.26 17.93 1.35
C MET A 257 11.81 17.53 1.59
N ALA A 258 10.99 18.51 1.97
CA ALA A 258 9.64 18.51 1.44
C ALA A 258 9.78 18.65 -0.08
N LEU A 259 9.42 17.61 -0.81
CA LEU A 259 9.39 17.60 -2.26
C LEU A 259 8.15 18.38 -2.70
N SER A 260 8.21 19.71 -2.59
CA SER A 260 7.21 20.63 -3.12
C SER A 260 7.60 20.98 -4.55
N GLY A 261 7.23 20.14 -5.51
CA GLY A 261 7.50 20.37 -6.92
C GLY A 261 6.78 19.36 -7.79
N VAL A 262 5.73 19.81 -8.47
CA VAL A 262 5.08 19.05 -9.54
C VAL A 262 6.11 18.88 -10.66
N GLY A 263 6.58 17.65 -10.88
CA GLY A 263 7.11 17.26 -12.19
C GLY A 263 8.58 16.82 -12.31
N SER A 264 9.37 16.63 -11.24
CA SER A 264 10.72 16.05 -11.40
C SER A 264 11.11 15.02 -10.34
N SER A 265 10.52 15.05 -9.15
CA SER A 265 10.83 14.12 -8.06
C SER A 265 9.77 13.02 -7.87
N ASP A 266 8.66 13.08 -8.63
CA ASP A 266 7.64 12.02 -8.63
C ASP A 266 8.10 10.80 -9.46
N GLU A 267 9.03 11.00 -10.41
CA GLU A 267 9.60 9.93 -11.24
C GLU A 267 10.52 8.98 -10.46
N GLU A 268 11.10 9.44 -9.34
CA GLU A 268 11.96 8.63 -8.46
C GLU A 268 11.18 7.87 -7.37
N LEU A 269 9.86 8.03 -7.31
CA LEU A 269 9.00 7.43 -6.29
C LEU A 269 8.07 6.38 -6.89
N GLY A 270 8.15 5.16 -6.37
CA GLY A 270 7.18 4.10 -6.63
C GLY A 270 5.92 4.23 -5.77
N LEU A 271 4.81 3.69 -6.27
CA LEU A 271 3.47 3.83 -5.68
C LEU A 271 2.95 2.48 -5.19
N PHE A 272 2.36 2.45 -3.99
CA PHE A 272 1.58 1.30 -3.52
C PHE A 272 0.14 1.33 -4.04
N HIS A 273 -0.37 2.54 -4.30
CA HIS A 273 -1.73 2.82 -4.75
C HIS A 273 -1.65 3.55 -6.10
N PRO A 274 -1.92 2.91 -7.24
CA PRO A 274 -1.82 3.56 -8.55
C PRO A 274 -2.77 4.76 -8.71
N GLU A 275 -3.89 4.79 -7.98
CA GLU A 275 -4.80 5.94 -7.88
C GLU A 275 -4.12 7.22 -7.36
N ASP A 276 -2.98 7.12 -6.67
CA ASP A 276 -2.23 8.27 -6.15
C ASP A 276 -1.74 9.18 -7.29
N ILE A 277 -1.57 8.66 -8.50
CA ILE A 277 -1.24 9.45 -9.70
C ILE A 277 -2.33 10.49 -9.95
N ALA A 278 -3.59 10.04 -9.98
CA ALA A 278 -4.74 10.91 -10.16
C ALA A 278 -4.90 11.85 -8.96
N ILE A 279 -4.80 11.35 -7.73
CA ILE A 279 -4.95 12.16 -6.51
C ILE A 279 -3.91 13.30 -6.51
N SER A 280 -2.66 13.01 -6.84
CA SER A 280 -1.57 14.01 -6.92
C SER A 280 -1.87 15.09 -7.97
N LYS A 281 -2.37 14.70 -9.15
CA LYS A 281 -2.74 15.62 -10.23
C LYS A 281 -3.88 16.58 -9.86
N PHE A 282 -4.86 16.12 -9.10
CA PHE A 282 -6.01 16.95 -8.69
C PHE A 282 -5.79 17.72 -7.38
N ALA A 283 -4.75 17.38 -6.61
CA ALA A 283 -4.41 18.06 -5.37
C ALA A 283 -4.05 19.53 -5.61
N SER A 284 -4.61 20.41 -4.78
CA SER A 284 -4.19 21.82 -4.70
C SER A 284 -2.86 22.00 -3.97
N HIS A 285 -2.62 21.14 -2.99
CA HIS A 285 -1.46 21.18 -2.12
C HIS A 285 -1.08 19.76 -1.75
N SER A 286 0.22 19.49 -1.71
CA SER A 286 0.75 18.19 -1.30
C SER A 286 1.95 18.35 -0.39
N LEU A 287 2.18 17.33 0.42
CA LEU A 287 3.32 17.19 1.31
C LEU A 287 3.80 15.74 1.18
N THR A 288 5.07 15.56 0.83
CA THR A 288 5.74 14.26 0.92
C THR A 288 6.88 14.37 1.93
N TYR A 289 6.97 13.42 2.86
CA TYR A 289 8.03 13.37 3.87
C TYR A 289 8.52 11.93 4.07
N ARG A 290 9.79 11.80 4.40
CA ARG A 290 10.43 10.50 4.65
C ARG A 290 10.00 9.94 6.01
N PHE A 291 9.65 8.65 6.05
CA PHE A 291 9.50 7.94 7.31
C PHE A 291 10.87 7.61 7.92
N PRO A 292 11.03 7.64 9.25
CA PRO A 292 12.20 7.09 9.90
C PRO A 292 12.41 5.63 9.48
N PRO A 293 13.65 5.19 9.21
CA PRO A 293 13.92 3.79 8.92
C PRO A 293 13.60 2.92 10.15
N PRO A 294 13.05 1.71 9.96
CA PRO A 294 12.81 0.79 11.07
C PRO A 294 14.14 0.27 11.64
N PRO A 295 14.14 -0.28 12.86
CA PRO A 295 15.37 -0.72 13.53
C PRO A 295 16.17 -1.79 12.76
N ASP A 296 15.48 -2.61 11.97
CA ASP A 296 16.01 -3.72 11.17
C ASP A 296 16.26 -3.36 9.70
N ALA A 297 16.14 -2.08 9.32
CA ALA A 297 16.30 -1.61 7.94
C ALA A 297 17.64 -2.00 7.29
N SER A 298 18.71 -2.15 8.08
CA SER A 298 20.03 -2.56 7.56
C SER A 298 20.05 -4.01 7.07
N ASP A 299 19.14 -4.83 7.58
CA ASP A 299 19.11 -6.27 7.38
C ASP A 299 17.97 -6.67 6.43
N SER A 300 16.91 -5.86 6.34
CA SER A 300 15.69 -6.15 5.57
C SER A 300 15.73 -5.72 4.09
N PHE A 301 16.79 -5.04 3.63
CA PHE A 301 16.88 -4.45 2.28
C PHE A 301 15.64 -3.63 1.89
N GLU A 302 14.97 -3.03 2.87
CA GLU A 302 13.72 -2.31 2.64
C GLU A 302 14.00 -0.95 1.99
N ALA A 303 13.30 -0.67 0.89
CA ALA A 303 13.37 0.62 0.23
C ALA A 303 12.89 1.74 1.17
N PRO A 304 13.53 2.93 1.13
CA PRO A 304 13.04 4.08 1.88
C PRO A 304 11.57 4.37 1.58
N LEU A 305 10.75 4.42 2.64
CA LEU A 305 9.33 4.76 2.55
C LEU A 305 9.09 6.23 2.90
N PHE A 306 8.05 6.79 2.30
CA PHE A 306 7.60 8.16 2.48
C PHE A 306 6.10 8.20 2.71
N GLY A 307 5.67 9.12 3.57
CA GLY A 307 4.27 9.48 3.74
C GLY A 307 3.93 10.63 2.81
N ARG A 308 2.81 10.51 2.09
CA ARG A 308 2.27 11.55 1.20
C ARG A 308 0.91 12.00 1.73
N VAL A 309 0.73 13.32 1.80
CA VAL A 309 -0.52 13.99 2.11
C VAL A 309 -0.91 14.82 0.89
N ALA A 310 -2.12 14.63 0.39
CA ALA A 310 -2.66 15.37 -0.75
C ALA A 310 -4.02 16.00 -0.41
N LEU A 311 -4.13 17.33 -0.57
CA LEU A 311 -5.36 18.09 -0.34
C LEU A 311 -6.07 18.35 -1.67
N VAL A 312 -7.18 17.67 -1.89
CA VAL A 312 -8.02 17.79 -3.08
C VAL A 312 -9.25 18.65 -2.75
N PRO A 313 -9.45 19.80 -3.42
CA PRO A 313 -10.67 20.59 -3.28
C PRO A 313 -11.93 19.78 -3.61
N THR A 314 -13.00 19.97 -2.85
CA THR A 314 -14.25 19.19 -3.00
C THR A 314 -14.85 19.30 -4.41
N GLU A 315 -14.73 20.45 -5.07
CA GLU A 315 -15.16 20.68 -6.46
C GLU A 315 -14.46 19.80 -7.51
N LYS A 316 -13.27 19.27 -7.19
CA LYS A 316 -12.50 18.40 -8.07
C LYS A 316 -12.75 16.91 -7.81
N MET A 317 -13.51 16.56 -6.78
CA MET A 317 -13.66 15.18 -6.34
C MET A 317 -14.36 14.31 -7.39
N ASP A 318 -15.41 14.79 -8.06
CA ASP A 318 -16.09 14.02 -9.11
C ASP A 318 -15.18 13.78 -10.33
N ALA A 319 -14.39 14.79 -10.72
CA ALA A 319 -13.43 14.65 -11.82
C ALA A 319 -12.27 13.70 -11.45
N LEU A 320 -11.84 13.72 -10.18
CA LEU A 320 -10.86 12.78 -9.66
C LEU A 320 -11.38 11.34 -9.73
N LEU A 321 -12.62 11.08 -9.29
CA LEU A 321 -13.21 9.74 -9.37
C LEU A 321 -13.30 9.23 -10.81
N GLN A 322 -13.73 10.08 -11.75
CA GLN A 322 -13.77 9.71 -13.17
C GLN A 322 -12.39 9.38 -13.72
N GLN A 323 -11.34 10.09 -13.29
CA GLN A 323 -9.98 9.79 -13.70
C GLN A 323 -9.49 8.47 -13.09
N ILE A 324 -9.72 8.23 -11.79
CA ILE A 324 -9.37 6.96 -11.13
C ILE A 324 -10.09 5.78 -11.80
N GLU A 325 -11.36 5.93 -12.12
CA GLU A 325 -12.14 4.93 -12.84
C GLU A 325 -11.57 4.70 -14.25
N ALA A 326 -11.25 5.75 -15.00
CA ALA A 326 -10.65 5.61 -16.34
C ALA A 326 -9.27 4.92 -16.32
N ASP A 327 -8.43 5.25 -15.33
CA ASP A 327 -7.07 4.72 -15.21
C ASP A 327 -7.05 3.25 -14.76
N LEU A 328 -8.01 2.83 -13.93
CA LEU A 328 -8.05 1.49 -13.33
C LEU A 328 -9.10 0.55 -13.92
N SER A 329 -10.08 1.03 -14.69
CA SER A 329 -11.10 0.18 -15.35
C SER A 329 -10.58 -0.53 -16.61
N MET A 330 -9.47 -0.06 -17.17
CA MET A 330 -8.79 -0.75 -18.27
C MET A 330 -7.90 -1.85 -17.67
N PRO A 331 -7.96 -3.11 -18.15
CA PRO A 331 -6.90 -4.05 -17.84
C PRO A 331 -5.60 -3.41 -18.35
N MET A 332 -4.63 -3.18 -17.45
CA MET A 332 -3.30 -2.73 -17.86
C MET A 332 -2.87 -3.64 -19.00
N GLN A 333 -2.65 -3.09 -20.20
CA GLN A 333 -2.00 -3.83 -21.26
C GLN A 333 -0.62 -4.20 -20.72
N GLN A 334 -0.48 -5.47 -20.35
CA GLN A 334 0.81 -6.07 -20.00
C GLN A 334 1.75 -6.01 -21.20
#